data_AF-A0A8R2NKK7-F1
#
_entry.id   AF-A0A8R2NKK7-F1
#
_cell.length_a   1.000
_cell.length_b   1.000
_cell.length_c   1.000
_cell.angle_alpha   90.00
_cell.angle_beta   90.00
_cell.angle_gamma   90.00
#
_symmetry.space_group_name_H-M   'P 1'
#
loop_
_entity.id
_entity.type
_entity.pdbx_description
1 polymer ?
#
loop_
_entity_poly.entity_id
_entity_poly.type
_entity_poly.pdbx_seq_one_letter_code
_entity_poly.pdbx_strand_id
1 'polypeptide(L)'
;MYTKQYIKKSTRRIENHSRRRCLFKTSERTKTAAKPLTNTGPDENYGNVLHDPFLDLTENQIEAYKRDYLDKLSLSESQIKILEMRTRRQHQCEEWCIERKKRLTASIFGKVCKMRDKTSRAKTVNDILFGKL
;
A
#
# COMPACT_ATOMS: atom_id res chain seq x y z
N MET A 1 25.46 1.04 13.46
CA MET A 1 25.54 1.16 14.95
C MET A 1 24.86 2.44 15.37
N TYR A 2 23.75 2.39 16.12
CA TYR A 2 23.07 3.61 16.62
C TYR A 2 23.74 4.11 17.90
N THR A 3 23.85 5.42 18.05
CA THR A 3 24.43 6.03 19.25
C THR A 3 23.50 5.85 20.46
N LYS A 4 24.07 5.75 21.67
CA LYS A 4 23.31 5.63 22.93
C LYS A 4 22.27 6.75 23.09
N GLN A 5 22.58 7.94 22.56
CA GLN A 5 21.70 9.10 22.59
C GLN A 5 20.47 8.94 21.68
N TYR A 6 20.61 8.28 20.52
CA TYR A 6 19.49 7.98 19.62
C TYR A 6 18.50 7.01 20.28
N ILE A 7 19.00 5.95 20.92
CA ILE A 7 18.20 4.95 21.64
C ILE A 7 17.42 5.61 22.80
N LYS A 8 18.09 6.49 23.57
CA LYS A 8 17.47 7.25 24.67
C LYS A 8 16.37 8.22 24.19
N LYS A 9 16.54 8.82 23.00
CA LYS A 9 15.53 9.72 22.42
C LYS A 9 14.32 8.96 21.86
N SER A 10 14.56 7.76 21.32
CA SER A 10 13.50 6.87 20.80
C SER A 10 12.60 6.34 21.91
N THR A 11 13.20 5.78 22.97
CA THR A 11 12.50 5.27 24.16
C THR A 11 11.59 6.34 24.79
N ARG A 12 12.12 7.55 25.01
CA ARG A 12 11.35 8.69 25.55
C ARG A 12 10.17 9.10 24.65
N ARG A 13 10.27 8.98 23.32
CA ARG A 13 9.17 9.26 22.40
C ARG A 13 8.04 8.23 22.54
N ILE A 14 8.40 6.95 22.66
CA ILE A 14 7.45 5.83 22.80
C ILE A 14 6.68 5.96 24.12
N GLU A 15 7.37 6.26 25.22
CA GLU A 15 6.74 6.49 26.54
C GLU A 15 5.79 7.69 26.54
N ASN A 16 6.19 8.81 25.95
CA ASN A 16 5.30 9.98 25.90
C ASN A 16 4.08 9.77 24.99
N HIS A 17 4.23 9.01 23.90
CA HIS A 17 3.12 8.70 22.99
C HIS A 17 2.12 7.70 23.61
N SER A 18 2.59 6.80 24.47
CA SER A 18 1.69 5.91 25.23
C SER A 18 0.95 6.65 26.34
N ARG A 19 1.63 7.55 27.07
CA ARG A 19 1.00 8.39 28.11
C ARG A 19 -0.07 9.34 27.58
N ARG A 20 0.14 9.96 26.41
CA ARG A 20 -0.81 10.92 25.82
C ARG A 20 -2.09 10.31 25.25
N ARG A 21 -2.17 8.98 25.06
CA ARG A 21 -3.35 8.31 24.49
C ARG A 21 -4.31 7.72 25.51
N CYS A 22 -4.07 7.90 26.80
CA CYS A 22 -4.99 7.51 27.85
C CYS A 22 -5.81 8.72 28.32
N LEU A 23 -6.85 9.08 27.56
CA LEU A 23 -7.81 10.11 27.98
C LEU A 23 -8.78 9.63 29.07
N PHE A 24 -8.83 8.31 29.34
CA PHE A 24 -9.61 7.73 30.44
C PHE A 24 -8.75 6.69 31.17
N LYS A 25 -8.62 6.83 32.49
CA LYS A 25 -8.06 5.78 33.36
C LYS A 25 -9.15 4.71 33.54
N THR A 26 -9.26 3.79 32.59
CA THR A 26 -10.07 2.59 32.81
C THR A 26 -9.35 1.69 33.80
N SER A 27 -9.99 1.42 34.92
CA SER A 27 -9.59 0.40 35.89
C SER A 27 -9.34 -0.94 35.19
N GLU A 28 -8.29 -1.63 35.65
CA GLU A 28 -8.04 -3.06 35.44
C GLU A 28 -7.99 -3.54 33.98
N ARG A 29 -6.97 -3.09 33.24
CA ARG A 29 -6.46 -3.91 32.13
C ARG A 29 -5.61 -5.04 32.69
N THR A 30 -6.11 -6.27 32.59
CA THR A 30 -5.30 -7.49 32.62
C THR A 30 -4.11 -7.29 31.68
N LYS A 31 -2.90 -7.50 32.20
CA LYS A 31 -1.64 -7.35 31.46
C LYS A 31 -1.59 -8.40 30.34
N THR A 32 -2.22 -8.15 29.21
CA THR A 32 -1.98 -8.94 27.99
C THR A 32 -0.51 -8.71 27.65
N ALA A 33 0.29 -9.77 27.74
CA ALA A 33 1.72 -9.74 27.46
C ALA A 33 1.98 -8.88 26.22
N ALA A 34 2.78 -7.83 26.39
CA ALA A 34 3.19 -6.99 25.27
C ALA A 34 3.85 -7.91 24.25
N LYS A 35 3.21 -8.08 23.08
CA LYS A 35 3.82 -8.83 21.99
C LYS A 35 5.22 -8.24 21.77
N PRO A 36 6.28 -9.05 21.77
CA PRO A 36 7.63 -8.53 21.58
C PRO A 36 7.63 -7.72 20.29
N LEU A 37 8.19 -6.52 20.36
CA LEU A 37 8.41 -5.68 19.20
C LEU A 37 9.41 -6.44 18.32
N THR A 38 8.91 -7.31 17.44
CA THR A 38 9.72 -7.85 16.37
C THR A 38 10.15 -6.63 15.58
N ASN A 39 11.43 -6.30 15.64
CA ASN A 39 12.05 -5.40 14.68
C ASN A 39 11.90 -6.11 13.33
N THR A 40 10.74 -5.95 12.70
CA THR A 40 10.57 -6.28 11.29
C THR A 40 11.41 -5.21 10.60
N GLY A 41 12.67 -5.55 10.33
CA GLY A 41 13.45 -4.84 9.34
C GLY A 41 12.69 -4.82 8.01
N PRO A 42 13.22 -4.16 6.97
CA PRO A 42 12.78 -4.45 5.62
C PRO A 42 12.72 -5.98 5.45
N ASP A 43 11.63 -6.50 4.90
CA ASP A 43 11.47 -7.93 4.62
C ASP A 43 12.75 -8.45 3.92
N GLU A 44 13.26 -9.62 4.30
CA GLU A 44 14.51 -10.15 3.73
C GLU A 44 14.38 -10.36 2.22
N ASN A 45 13.15 -10.49 1.73
CA ASN A 45 12.82 -10.56 0.31
C ASN A 45 12.42 -9.19 -0.29
N TYR A 46 12.55 -8.10 0.47
CA TYR A 46 12.18 -6.76 0.03
C TYR A 46 13.16 -6.23 -1.00
N GLY A 47 12.79 -6.34 -2.28
CA GLY A 47 13.64 -5.96 -3.41
C GLY A 47 14.60 -7.07 -3.86
N ASN A 48 14.52 -8.27 -3.28
CA ASN A 48 15.20 -9.45 -3.81
C ASN A 48 14.41 -10.02 -4.99
N VAL A 49 14.25 -9.21 -6.03
CA VAL A 49 13.85 -9.70 -7.34
C VAL A 49 15.17 -10.07 -8.03
N LEU A 50 15.69 -11.26 -7.71
CA LEU A 50 16.84 -11.87 -8.40
C LEU A 50 16.66 -11.94 -9.92
N HIS A 51 15.45 -11.63 -10.41
CA HIS A 51 15.07 -11.57 -11.80
C HIS A 51 14.19 -10.33 -12.03
N ASP A 52 14.77 -9.15 -12.19
CA ASP A 52 14.00 -8.02 -12.73
C ASP A 52 13.46 -8.46 -14.11
N PRO A 53 12.14 -8.64 -14.28
CA PRO A 53 11.58 -9.11 -15.53
C PRO A 53 11.74 -8.09 -16.68
N PHE A 54 12.24 -6.89 -16.36
CA PHE A 54 12.56 -5.84 -17.32
C PHE A 54 14.07 -5.69 -17.59
N LEU A 55 14.95 -6.47 -16.94
CA LEU A 55 16.41 -6.42 -17.19
C LEU A 55 16.75 -6.68 -18.66
N ASP A 56 16.03 -7.61 -19.28
CA ASP A 56 16.24 -8.01 -20.68
C ASP A 56 15.48 -7.13 -21.68
N LEU A 57 14.68 -6.18 -21.19
CA LEU A 57 13.84 -5.32 -22.02
C LEU A 57 14.51 -3.97 -22.27
N THR A 58 14.56 -3.59 -23.54
CA THR A 58 14.97 -2.24 -23.94
C THR A 58 13.91 -1.21 -23.53
N GLU A 59 14.31 0.05 -23.32
CA GLU A 59 13.36 1.13 -22.98
C GLU A 59 12.22 1.23 -24.00
N ASN A 60 12.52 1.06 -25.30
CA ASN A 60 11.52 1.06 -26.37
C ASN A 60 10.47 -0.06 -26.20
N GLN A 61 10.88 -1.24 -25.76
CA GLN A 61 9.95 -2.34 -25.50
C GLN A 61 9.10 -2.06 -24.27
N ILE A 62 9.69 -1.52 -23.20
CA ILE A 62 8.97 -1.10 -21.99
C ILE A 62 7.91 -0.05 -22.36
N GLU A 63 8.27 0.93 -23.19
CA GLU A 63 7.35 1.97 -23.63
C GLU A 63 6.24 1.44 -24.53
N ALA A 64 6.55 0.47 -25.40
CA ALA A 64 5.53 -0.25 -26.18
C ALA A 64 4.55 -1.01 -25.28
N TYR A 65 5.03 -1.72 -24.25
CA TYR A 65 4.17 -2.42 -23.29
C TYR A 65 3.29 -1.46 -22.50
N LYS A 66 3.83 -0.31 -22.07
CA LYS A 66 3.04 0.73 -21.39
C LYS A 66 1.89 1.21 -22.27
N ARG A 67 2.17 1.49 -23.55
CA ARG A 67 1.17 1.96 -24.50
C ARG A 67 0.10 0.90 -24.78
N ASP A 68 0.50 -0.33 -25.07
CA ASP A 68 -0.44 -1.44 -25.29
C ASP A 68 -1.35 -1.67 -24.06
N TYR A 69 -0.80 -1.55 -22.86
CA TYR A 69 -1.60 -1.64 -21.63
C TYR A 69 -2.61 -0.49 -21.49
N LEU A 70 -2.21 0.74 -21.82
CA LEU A 70 -3.12 1.90 -21.81
C LEU A 70 -4.20 1.81 -22.88
N ASP A 71 -3.87 1.29 -24.06
CA ASP A 71 -4.83 1.07 -25.14
C ASP A 71 -5.88 0.03 -24.72
N LYS A 72 -5.47 -1.06 -24.07
CA LYS A 72 -6.38 -2.06 -23.49
C LYS A 72 -7.30 -1.50 -22.39
N LEU A 73 -6.87 -0.46 -21.67
CA LEU A 73 -7.66 0.20 -20.65
C LEU A 73 -8.61 1.27 -21.20
N SER A 74 -8.35 1.75 -22.41
CA SER A 74 -9.10 2.79 -23.09
C SER A 74 -10.42 2.23 -23.59
N LEU A 75 -11.50 2.88 -23.21
CA LEU A 75 -12.86 2.47 -23.56
C LEU A 75 -13.56 3.65 -24.24
N SER A 76 -14.39 3.35 -25.24
CA SER A 76 -15.28 4.35 -25.82
C SER A 76 -16.39 4.73 -24.84
N GLU A 77 -17.04 5.87 -25.07
CA GLU A 77 -18.13 6.33 -24.19
C GLU A 77 -19.27 5.31 -24.05
N SER A 78 -19.59 4.59 -25.13
CA SER A 78 -20.62 3.55 -25.10
C SER A 78 -20.18 2.36 -24.25
N GLN A 79 -18.92 1.94 -24.36
CA GLN A 79 -18.35 0.89 -23.53
C GLN A 79 -18.31 1.28 -22.04
N ILE A 80 -17.98 2.54 -21.74
CA ILE A 80 -17.99 3.06 -20.36
C ILE A 80 -19.40 2.95 -19.77
N LYS A 81 -20.45 3.36 -20.50
CA LYS A 81 -21.84 3.25 -20.03
C LYS A 81 -22.25 1.80 -19.79
N ILE A 82 -21.89 0.89 -20.69
CA ILE A 82 -22.19 -0.54 -20.55
C ILE A 82 -21.48 -1.12 -19.32
N LEU A 83 -20.19 -0.79 -19.14
CA LEU A 83 -19.40 -1.25 -18.01
C LEU A 83 -19.94 -0.72 -16.67
N GLU A 84 -20.34 0.55 -16.62
CA GLU A 84 -21.01 1.14 -15.46
C GLU A 84 -22.26 0.32 -15.09
N MET A 85 -23.15 0.10 -16.05
CA MET A 85 -24.40 -0.65 -15.82
C MET A 85 -24.14 -2.06 -15.27
N ARG A 86 -23.17 -2.78 -15.84
CA ARG A 86 -22.81 -4.16 -15.41
C ARG A 86 -22.20 -4.20 -14.00
N THR A 87 -21.47 -3.16 -13.63
CA THR A 87 -20.71 -3.11 -12.37
C THR A 87 -21.42 -2.33 -11.25
N ARG A 88 -22.69 -1.93 -11.44
CA ARG A 88 -23.49 -1.18 -10.45
C ARG A 88 -23.58 -1.82 -9.08
N ARG A 89 -23.58 -3.15 -9.00
CA ARG A 89 -23.63 -3.88 -7.71
C ARG A 89 -22.27 -3.97 -7.00
N GLN A 90 -21.25 -3.30 -7.55
CA GLN A 90 -19.94 -3.13 -6.94
C GLN A 90 -19.30 -4.46 -6.55
N HIS A 91 -18.95 -4.65 -5.27
CA HIS A 91 -18.28 -5.85 -4.74
C HIS A 91 -19.04 -7.16 -4.99
N GLN A 92 -20.34 -7.10 -5.28
CA GLN A 92 -21.15 -8.28 -5.61
C GLN A 92 -20.96 -8.73 -7.07
N CYS A 93 -20.33 -7.91 -7.91
CA CYS A 93 -19.97 -8.24 -9.29
C CYS A 93 -18.47 -8.52 -9.37
N GLU A 94 -18.10 -9.71 -9.85
CA GLU A 94 -16.70 -10.06 -10.06
C GLU A 94 -16.02 -9.11 -11.07
N GLU A 95 -16.74 -8.70 -12.12
CA GLU A 95 -16.26 -7.75 -13.14
C GLU A 95 -15.82 -6.41 -12.51
N TRP A 96 -16.53 -5.93 -11.47
CA TRP A 96 -16.14 -4.72 -10.75
C TRP A 96 -14.80 -4.90 -10.01
N CYS A 97 -14.59 -6.06 -9.39
CA CYS A 97 -13.33 -6.39 -8.73
C CYS A 97 -12.17 -6.47 -9.75
N ILE A 98 -12.41 -7.11 -10.89
CA ILE A 98 -11.42 -7.24 -11.97
C ILE A 98 -11.03 -5.87 -12.52
N GLU A 99 -12.00 -5.01 -12.85
CA GLU A 99 -11.72 -3.68 -13.39
C GLU A 99 -10.97 -2.78 -12.41
N ARG A 100 -11.26 -2.89 -11.11
CA ARG A 100 -10.53 -2.14 -10.08
C ARG A 100 -9.11 -2.64 -9.86
N LYS A 101 -8.82 -3.93 -10.04
CA LYS A 101 -7.44 -4.44 -9.93
C LYS A 101 -6.54 -3.89 -11.03
N LYS A 102 -7.10 -3.60 -12.21
CA LYS A 102 -6.36 -3.06 -13.36
C LYS A 102 -6.14 -1.54 -13.29
N ARG A 103 -6.84 -0.82 -12.41
CA ARG A 103 -6.96 0.65 -12.41
C ARG A 103 -6.61 1.26 -11.04
N LEU A 104 -5.99 2.43 -11.04
CA LEU A 104 -5.86 3.22 -9.82
C LEU A 104 -7.20 3.88 -9.49
N THR A 105 -7.82 3.43 -8.41
CA THR A 105 -9.12 3.97 -7.96
C THR A 105 -8.94 5.30 -7.23
N ALA A 106 -9.98 6.14 -7.20
CA ALA A 106 -9.96 7.43 -6.52
C ALA A 106 -9.51 7.33 -5.05
N SER A 107 -9.92 6.27 -4.34
CA SER A 107 -9.49 6.01 -2.96
C SER A 107 -7.99 5.73 -2.82
N ILE A 108 -7.39 5.00 -3.77
CA ILE A 108 -5.95 4.74 -3.81
C ILE A 108 -5.21 6.01 -4.19
N PHE A 109 -5.68 6.72 -5.22
CA PHE A 109 -5.09 7.97 -5.67
C PHE A 109 -5.02 9.00 -4.54
N GLY A 110 -6.12 9.16 -3.78
CA GLY A 110 -6.15 10.04 -2.61
C GLY A 110 -5.14 9.64 -1.52
N LYS A 111 -4.91 8.35 -1.31
CA LYS A 111 -3.86 7.87 -0.37
C LYS A 111 -2.46 8.22 -0.87
N VAL A 112 -2.19 8.07 -2.17
CA VAL A 112 -0.90 8.38 -2.79
C VAL A 112 -0.63 9.89 -2.72
N CYS A 113 -1.58 10.74 -3.11
CA CYS A 113 -1.41 12.20 -3.07
C CYS A 113 -1.22 12.76 -1.65
N LYS A 114 -1.86 12.14 -0.65
CA LYS A 114 -1.76 12.56 0.76
C LYS A 114 -0.66 11.82 1.53
N MET A 115 0.15 11.02 0.84
CA MET A 115 1.20 10.24 1.47
C MET A 115 2.26 11.18 2.06
N ARG A 116 2.55 11.02 3.35
CA ARG A 116 3.61 11.77 4.02
C ARG A 116 4.98 11.28 3.54
N ASP A 117 5.98 12.16 3.52
CA ASP A 117 7.34 11.78 3.10
C ASP A 117 7.95 10.65 3.91
N LYS A 118 7.58 10.57 5.19
CA LYS A 118 8.01 9.52 6.12
C LYS A 118 7.29 8.18 5.95
N THR A 119 6.23 8.12 5.15
CA THR A 119 5.52 6.87 4.86
C THR A 119 6.31 6.07 3.84
N SER A 120 6.48 4.78 4.09
CA SER A 120 7.14 3.88 3.16
C SER A 120 6.33 3.76 1.86
N ARG A 121 6.87 4.31 0.77
CA ARG A 121 6.32 4.18 -0.60
C ARG A 121 6.23 2.72 -1.02
N ALA A 122 7.28 2.01 -0.66
CA ALA A 122 7.48 0.58 -0.75
C ALA A 122 6.26 -0.26 -0.29
N LYS A 123 5.75 0.04 0.90
CA LYS A 123 4.56 -0.63 1.45
C LYS A 123 3.30 -0.25 0.66
N THR A 124 3.14 1.02 0.33
CA THR A 124 1.99 1.50 -0.45
C THR A 124 1.91 0.83 -1.81
N VAL A 125 3.03 0.64 -2.51
CA VAL A 125 3.08 -0.06 -3.79
C VAL A 125 2.67 -1.52 -3.64
N ASN A 126 3.17 -2.21 -2.61
CA ASN A 126 2.78 -3.60 -2.33
C ASN A 126 1.27 -3.71 -2.06
N ASP A 127 0.71 -2.81 -1.25
CA ASP A 127 -0.72 -2.76 -0.97
C ASP A 127 -1.56 -2.46 -2.24
N ILE A 128 -1.03 -1.69 -3.20
CA ILE A 128 -1.72 -1.41 -4.47
C ILE A 128 -1.70 -2.62 -5.41
N LEU A 129 -0.56 -3.32 -5.50
CA LEU A 129 -0.36 -4.43 -6.44
C LEU A 129 -0.95 -5.74 -5.93
N PHE A 130 -0.82 -6.02 -4.63
CA PHE A 130 -1.11 -7.31 -4.02
C PHE A 130 -2.10 -7.24 -2.85
N GLY A 131 -2.51 -6.02 -2.46
CA GLY A 131 -3.48 -5.84 -1.38
C GLY A 131 -4.84 -6.45 -1.73
N LYS A 132 -5.56 -6.89 -0.69
CA LYS A 132 -6.97 -7.25 -0.83
C LYS A 132 -7.79 -5.97 -0.99
N LEU A 133 -8.55 -5.89 -2.08
CA LEU A 133 -9.55 -4.84 -2.34
C LEU A 133 -10.79 -5.03 -1.46
#